data_AF-A0A1F7V823-F1
#
_entry.id   AF-A0A1F7V823-F1
#
_cell.length_a   1.000
_cell.length_b   1.000
_cell.length_c   1.000
_cell.angle_alpha   90.00
_cell.angle_beta   90.00
_cell.angle_gamma   90.00
#
_symmetry.space_group_name_H-M   'P 1'
#
loop_
_entity.id
_entity.type
_entity.pdbx_description
1 polymer ?
#
loop_
_entity_poly.entity_id
_entity_poly.type
_entity_poly.pdbx_seq_one_letter_code
_entity_poly.pdbx_strand_id
1 'polypeptide(L)'
;MKKFLACLIILVGLVWICSKTPTASAGSHVHDVAKTEKVTLRDLLFHHPTRAVAETFAPKVASGEVALMEGKVPGASGAFMLWPAEKLSPSHAGATGWKSVFFIDPMIIEDATQLVRNQLVIFHEYIHYRQAMSGKIAPETFYPMYLKEHPDQRAYICEQKWYAEVEAYQKECELAGLMKTSAADQFCKDFGTPKFERSLTQLMMLHDPSVQLCQNVFAKLGLKAAQ
;
A
#
# COMPACT_ATOMS: atom_id res chain seq x y z
N MET A 1 -33.42 -43.82 11.74
CA MET A 1 -33.50 -43.69 13.22
C MET A 1 -32.13 -43.37 13.80
N LYS A 2 -32.08 -42.97 15.08
CA LYS A 2 -30.88 -42.68 15.90
C LYS A 2 -29.84 -43.81 15.78
N LYS A 3 -28.56 -43.51 15.46
CA LYS A 3 -27.41 -43.09 16.30
C LYS A 3 -26.69 -44.24 17.06
N PHE A 4 -25.38 -44.02 17.21
CA PHE A 4 -24.37 -44.71 18.05
C PHE A 4 -23.89 -46.07 17.52
N LEU A 5 -22.61 -46.28 17.18
CA LEU A 5 -21.29 -45.96 17.79
C LEU A 5 -20.79 -47.12 18.65
N ALA A 6 -19.73 -47.78 18.18
CA ALA A 6 -18.75 -48.47 19.00
C ALA A 6 -17.39 -48.49 18.28
N CYS A 7 -16.36 -47.97 18.93
CA CYS A 7 -14.98 -48.43 18.71
C CYS A 7 -14.26 -48.33 20.05
N LEU A 8 -13.60 -49.42 20.44
CA LEU A 8 -13.05 -49.61 21.79
C LEU A 8 -11.55 -49.24 21.81
N ILE A 9 -11.06 -48.84 22.98
CA ILE A 9 -9.71 -48.30 23.25
C ILE A 9 -8.75 -49.45 23.67
N ILE A 10 -7.47 -49.12 23.90
CA ILE A 10 -6.42 -49.82 24.71
C ILE A 10 -5.39 -50.58 23.83
N LEU A 11 -4.06 -50.50 23.99
CA LEU A 11 -3.06 -49.62 24.64
C LEU A 11 -1.67 -50.01 24.01
N VAL A 12 -0.53 -49.31 24.03
CA VAL A 12 -0.04 -48.03 24.61
C VAL A 12 0.78 -47.30 23.49
N GLY A 13 1.38 -46.13 23.76
CA GLY A 13 2.67 -45.75 23.13
C GLY A 13 2.63 -44.89 21.85
N LEU A 14 1.50 -44.27 21.53
CA LEU A 14 1.36 -43.33 20.41
C LEU A 14 1.36 -41.88 20.90
N VAL A 15 2.31 -41.07 20.42
CA VAL A 15 2.07 -39.62 20.23
C VAL A 15 2.36 -39.27 18.77
N TRP A 16 1.48 -39.74 17.90
CA TRP A 16 1.33 -39.18 16.56
C TRP A 16 0.74 -37.77 16.73
N ILE A 17 1.59 -36.76 16.82
CA ILE A 17 1.14 -35.38 16.76
C ILE A 17 0.69 -35.11 15.33
N CYS A 18 -0.61 -35.25 15.09
CA CYS A 18 -1.27 -34.51 14.02
C CYS A 18 -1.12 -33.03 14.35
N SER A 19 -0.05 -32.42 13.83
CA SER A 19 0.16 -30.98 13.87
C SER A 19 -0.97 -30.31 13.09
N LYS A 20 -2.04 -29.96 13.82
CA LYS A 20 -3.03 -29.00 13.35
C LYS A 20 -2.27 -27.73 13.02
N THR A 21 -2.09 -27.45 11.73
CA THR A 21 -1.81 -26.08 11.29
C THR A 21 -2.91 -25.20 11.89
N PRO A 22 -2.56 -24.17 12.68
CA PRO A 22 -3.56 -23.20 13.08
C PRO A 22 -3.96 -22.46 11.80
N THR A 23 -5.13 -22.80 11.28
CA THR A 23 -5.87 -21.91 10.38
C THR A 23 -6.18 -20.65 11.17
N ALA A 24 -5.27 -19.68 11.10
CA ALA A 24 -5.46 -18.38 11.70
C ALA A 24 -6.73 -17.79 11.08
N SER A 25 -7.77 -17.63 11.90
CA SER A 25 -9.00 -16.99 11.48
C SER A 25 -8.68 -15.53 11.14
N ALA A 26 -8.58 -15.21 9.85
CA ALA A 26 -8.48 -13.84 9.36
C ALA A 26 -9.83 -13.09 9.47
N GLY A 27 -10.73 -13.54 10.35
CA GLY A 27 -12.05 -12.95 10.61
C GLY A 27 -12.28 -12.76 12.10
N SER A 28 -11.90 -11.59 12.61
CA SER A 28 -12.40 -11.04 13.88
C SER A 28 -12.11 -9.54 14.04
N HIS A 29 -10.93 -9.06 13.62
CA HIS A 29 -10.45 -7.71 14.00
C HIS A 29 -11.03 -6.53 13.21
N VAL A 30 -11.83 -6.75 12.16
CA VAL A 30 -12.41 -5.66 11.34
C VAL A 30 -13.60 -4.98 12.04
N HIS A 31 -14.21 -5.59 13.07
CA HIS A 31 -15.47 -5.13 13.65
C HIS A 31 -15.39 -4.32 14.96
N ASP A 32 -14.28 -4.37 15.70
CA ASP A 32 -14.20 -3.75 17.04
C ASP A 32 -13.78 -2.28 17.07
N VAL A 33 -13.36 -1.68 15.95
CA VAL A 33 -13.00 -0.25 15.87
C VAL A 33 -14.23 0.67 15.91
N ALA A 34 -15.45 0.12 15.75
CA ALA A 34 -16.68 0.89 15.58
C ALA A 34 -17.24 1.56 16.87
N LYS A 35 -16.48 1.61 17.97
CA LYS A 35 -16.92 2.17 19.27
C LYS A 35 -15.86 2.96 20.05
N THR A 36 -15.05 3.77 19.37
CA THR A 36 -14.31 4.86 20.05
C THR A 36 -14.10 6.10 19.19
N GLU A 37 -13.75 7.15 19.91
CA GLU A 37 -13.17 8.44 19.57
C GLU A 37 -12.27 8.48 18.31
N LYS A 38 -12.06 9.71 17.78
CA LYS A 38 -11.23 10.04 16.60
C LYS A 38 -10.16 8.99 16.27
N VAL A 39 -10.33 8.31 15.13
CA VAL A 39 -9.28 7.45 14.55
C VAL A 39 -8.02 8.28 14.34
N THR A 40 -6.87 7.80 14.80
CA THR A 40 -5.58 8.44 14.56
C THR A 40 -4.79 7.70 13.50
N LEU A 41 -3.80 8.36 12.90
CA LEU A 41 -2.85 7.69 12.01
C LEU A 41 -2.11 6.54 12.70
N ARG A 42 -1.84 6.68 14.01
CA ARG A 42 -1.24 5.63 14.81
C ARG A 42 -2.14 4.39 14.83
N ASP A 43 -3.45 4.54 14.93
CA ASP A 43 -4.38 3.41 14.91
C ASP A 43 -4.43 2.75 13.54
N LEU A 44 -4.50 3.55 12.47
CA LEU A 44 -4.47 3.06 11.09
C LEU A 44 -3.19 2.24 10.78
N LEU A 45 -2.05 2.63 11.34
CA LEU A 45 -0.77 1.96 11.15
C LEU A 45 -0.58 0.75 12.07
N PHE A 46 -0.74 0.88 13.39
CA PHE A 46 -0.44 -0.17 14.36
C PHE A 46 -1.56 -1.23 14.50
N HIS A 47 -2.79 -0.91 14.12
CA HIS A 47 -3.91 -1.86 14.06
C HIS A 47 -4.28 -2.24 12.60
N HIS A 48 -3.35 -2.04 11.66
CA HIS A 48 -3.55 -2.36 10.26
C HIS A 48 -3.79 -3.89 10.07
N PRO A 49 -4.77 -4.32 9.24
CA PRO A 49 -5.10 -5.75 9.05
C PRO A 49 -3.92 -6.59 8.54
N THR A 50 -3.02 -5.99 7.77
CA THR A 50 -1.77 -6.65 7.34
C THR A 50 -0.67 -6.50 8.39
N ARG A 51 -0.25 -7.61 9.00
CA ARG A 51 0.88 -7.66 9.97
C ARG A 51 2.15 -6.97 9.49
N ALA A 52 2.48 -7.04 8.20
CA ALA A 52 3.66 -6.38 7.65
C ALA A 52 3.61 -4.84 7.76
N VAL A 53 2.42 -4.22 7.75
CA VAL A 53 2.28 -2.80 8.05
C VAL A 53 2.43 -2.59 9.56
N ALA A 54 1.61 -3.27 10.37
CA ALA A 54 1.56 -3.07 11.83
C ALA A 54 2.87 -3.38 12.57
N GLU A 55 3.61 -4.41 12.15
CA GLU A 55 4.80 -4.92 12.83
C GLU A 55 6.12 -4.52 12.15
N THR A 56 6.09 -3.96 10.93
CA THR A 56 7.32 -3.56 10.20
C THR A 56 7.29 -2.12 9.71
N PHE A 57 6.20 -1.65 9.10
CA PHE A 57 6.13 -0.27 8.61
C PHE A 57 5.82 0.73 9.73
N ALA A 58 4.83 0.45 10.57
CA ALA A 58 4.42 1.32 11.67
C ALA A 58 5.56 1.64 12.66
N PRO A 59 6.41 0.67 13.07
CA PRO A 59 7.59 0.98 13.90
C PRO A 59 8.61 1.89 13.20
N LYS A 60 8.76 1.81 11.87
CA LYS A 60 9.68 2.65 11.09
C LYS A 60 9.19 4.08 10.92
N VAL A 61 7.88 4.26 10.78
CA VAL A 61 7.24 5.59 10.84
C VAL A 61 7.38 6.17 12.24
N ALA A 62 7.08 5.38 13.28
CA ALA A 62 7.15 5.84 14.68
C ALA A 62 8.57 6.15 15.17
N SER A 63 9.61 5.53 14.60
CA SER A 63 11.02 5.83 14.92
C SER A 63 11.62 6.96 14.06
N GLY A 64 10.89 7.48 13.06
CA GLY A 64 11.42 8.44 12.09
C GLY A 64 12.42 7.85 11.10
N GLU A 65 12.52 6.52 10.97
CA GLU A 65 13.27 5.89 9.88
C GLU A 65 12.62 6.25 8.54
N VAL A 66 11.30 6.07 8.44
CA VAL A 66 10.43 6.69 7.45
C VAL A 66 9.87 7.98 8.05
N ALA A 67 10.14 9.12 7.42
CA ALA A 67 9.58 10.39 7.86
C ALA A 67 8.09 10.46 7.52
N LEU A 68 7.27 10.94 8.46
CA LEU A 68 5.88 11.26 8.21
C LEU A 68 5.78 12.73 7.78
N MET A 69 5.03 13.01 6.72
CA MET A 69 4.67 14.38 6.33
C MET A 69 3.16 14.50 6.14
N GLU A 70 2.52 15.28 7.00
CA GLU A 70 1.09 15.60 6.88
C GLU A 70 0.91 16.76 5.90
N GLY A 71 0.04 16.58 4.91
CA GLY A 71 -0.23 17.61 3.92
C GLY A 71 -1.07 17.10 2.77
N LYS A 72 -1.82 18.02 2.14
CA LYS A 72 -2.64 17.70 0.99
C LYS A 72 -1.77 17.48 -0.25
N VAL A 73 -1.69 16.23 -0.71
CA VAL A 73 -1.16 15.91 -2.03
C VAL A 73 -2.30 16.14 -3.04
N PRO A 74 -2.13 16.97 -4.09
CA PRO A 74 -3.16 17.11 -5.11
C PRO A 74 -3.53 15.75 -5.73
N GLY A 75 -4.83 15.44 -5.80
CA GLY A 75 -5.34 14.15 -6.25
C GLY A 75 -5.25 13.02 -5.22
N ALA A 76 -4.14 12.90 -4.49
CA ALA A 76 -3.84 11.71 -3.68
C ALA A 76 -4.26 11.80 -2.20
N SER A 77 -4.66 10.65 -1.65
CA SER A 77 -4.94 10.47 -0.21
C SER A 77 -3.69 10.15 0.62
N GLY A 78 -2.65 9.65 -0.02
CA GLY A 78 -1.31 9.42 0.52
C GLY A 78 -0.30 9.32 -0.63
N ALA A 79 0.99 9.31 -0.31
CA ALA A 79 2.06 9.04 -1.27
C ALA A 79 3.35 8.61 -0.56
N PHE A 80 3.97 7.52 -0.99
CA PHE A 80 5.36 7.19 -0.68
C PHE A 80 6.31 7.87 -1.66
N MET A 81 7.39 8.45 -1.14
CA MET A 81 8.46 8.97 -1.98
C MET A 81 9.81 8.94 -1.26
N LEU A 82 10.88 9.01 -2.06
CA LEU A 82 12.23 9.26 -1.57
C LEU A 82 12.51 10.76 -1.72
N TRP A 83 12.70 11.45 -0.59
CA TRP A 83 12.90 12.89 -0.52
C TRP A 83 14.33 13.23 -0.07
N PRO A 84 14.95 14.33 -0.55
CA PRO A 84 16.27 14.72 -0.07
C PRO A 84 16.21 15.11 1.41
N ALA A 85 17.07 14.49 2.23
CA ALA A 85 17.04 14.62 3.68
C ALA A 85 17.28 16.07 4.15
N GLU A 86 18.09 16.83 3.42
CA GLU A 86 18.37 18.24 3.67
C GLU A 86 17.18 19.18 3.38
N LYS A 87 16.14 18.68 2.70
CA LYS A 87 14.86 19.37 2.45
C LYS A 87 13.75 18.97 3.42
N LEU A 88 14.04 18.09 4.38
CA LEU A 88 13.13 17.78 5.49
C LEU A 88 13.26 18.84 6.60
N SER A 89 12.36 18.79 7.58
CA SER A 89 12.29 19.76 8.69
C SER A 89 13.60 19.91 9.47
N PRO A 90 13.80 21.01 10.25
CA PRO A 90 15.05 21.26 10.97
C PRO A 90 15.57 20.14 11.89
N SER A 91 14.72 19.20 12.32
CA SER A 91 15.14 17.98 13.03
C SER A 91 16.00 17.02 12.19
N HIS A 92 16.13 17.28 10.89
CA HIS A 92 16.97 16.56 9.92
C HIS A 92 18.18 17.40 9.47
N ALA A 93 18.41 18.57 10.06
CA ALA A 93 19.53 19.44 9.69
C ALA A 93 20.87 18.71 9.84
N GLY A 94 21.63 18.65 8.74
CA GLY A 94 22.90 17.91 8.66
C GLY A 94 22.80 16.47 8.13
N ALA A 95 21.58 15.94 7.94
CA ALA A 95 21.40 14.71 7.17
C ALA A 95 21.53 14.98 5.66
N THR A 96 22.17 14.08 4.94
CA THR A 96 22.39 14.17 3.48
C THR A 96 21.92 12.89 2.78
N GLY A 97 21.50 13.00 1.53
CA GLY A 97 21.05 11.86 0.72
C GLY A 97 19.52 11.67 0.78
N TRP A 98 19.04 10.48 0.42
CA TRP A 98 17.61 10.22 0.27
C TRP A 98 17.00 9.58 1.52
N LYS A 99 15.86 10.11 1.95
CA LYS A 99 15.04 9.64 3.07
C LYS A 99 13.72 9.09 2.54
N SER A 100 13.28 7.95 3.07
CA SER A 100 11.90 7.47 2.89
C SER A 100 10.92 8.43 3.56
N VAL A 101 9.92 8.89 2.82
CA VAL A 101 8.84 9.73 3.33
C VAL A 101 7.50 9.10 2.98
N PHE A 102 6.61 9.05 3.97
CA PHE A 102 5.20 8.76 3.79
C PHE A 102 4.41 10.05 3.97
N PHE A 103 3.81 10.53 2.89
CA PHE A 103 2.87 11.64 2.90
C PHE A 103 1.45 11.13 3.09
N ILE A 104 0.64 11.85 3.86
CA ILE A 104 -0.79 11.53 4.04
C ILE A 104 -1.62 12.81 4.14
N ASP A 105 -2.81 12.80 3.52
CA ASP A 105 -3.78 13.88 3.67
C ASP A 105 -4.47 13.75 5.04
N PRO A 106 -4.40 14.76 5.93
CA PRO A 106 -5.06 14.74 7.24
C PRO A 106 -6.55 14.42 7.16
N MET A 107 -7.24 14.84 6.08
CA MET A 107 -8.68 14.59 5.91
C MET A 107 -9.03 13.10 5.86
N ILE A 108 -8.11 12.23 5.40
CA ILE A 108 -8.36 10.78 5.40
C ILE A 108 -8.13 10.14 6.77
N ILE A 109 -7.41 10.78 7.68
CA ILE A 109 -7.28 10.29 9.07
C ILE A 109 -8.56 10.62 9.86
N GLU A 110 -9.15 11.79 9.62
CA GLU A 110 -10.30 12.28 10.38
C GLU A 110 -11.63 11.58 10.05
N ASP A 111 -11.81 11.04 8.84
CA ASP A 111 -13.03 10.33 8.45
C ASP A 111 -12.98 8.83 8.82
N ALA A 112 -13.47 8.53 10.03
CA ALA A 112 -13.63 7.16 10.52
C ALA A 112 -14.58 6.30 9.67
N THR A 113 -15.47 6.89 8.85
CA THR A 113 -16.35 6.11 7.96
C THR A 113 -15.59 5.51 6.77
N GLN A 114 -14.40 6.05 6.46
CA GLN A 114 -13.51 5.59 5.39
C GLN A 114 -12.40 4.66 5.89
N LEU A 115 -12.41 4.22 7.16
CA LEU A 115 -11.38 3.40 7.82
C LEU A 115 -10.75 2.34 6.91
N VAL A 116 -11.58 1.55 6.23
CA VAL A 116 -11.13 0.46 5.34
C VAL A 116 -10.42 1.00 4.08
N ARG A 117 -10.92 2.08 3.46
CA ARG A 117 -10.25 2.76 2.34
C ARG A 117 -8.90 3.33 2.78
N ASN A 118 -8.82 3.88 3.99
CA ASN A 118 -7.61 4.50 4.52
C ASN A 118 -6.53 3.44 4.84
N GLN A 119 -6.95 2.26 5.34
CA GLN A 119 -6.08 1.09 5.47
C GLN A 119 -5.55 0.62 4.09
N LEU A 120 -6.42 0.52 3.07
CA LEU A 120 -5.98 0.17 1.71
C LEU A 120 -4.95 1.16 1.14
N VAL A 121 -5.13 2.47 1.32
CA VAL A 121 -4.14 3.50 0.93
C VAL A 121 -2.82 3.34 1.68
N ILE A 122 -2.85 3.13 3.00
CA ILE A 122 -1.62 2.89 3.79
C ILE A 122 -0.90 1.62 3.32
N PHE A 123 -1.65 0.58 2.96
CA PHE A 123 -1.07 -0.64 2.41
C PHE A 123 -0.46 -0.43 1.03
N HIS A 124 -1.11 0.35 0.16
CA HIS A 124 -0.61 0.75 -1.15
C HIS A 124 0.77 1.43 -1.03
N GLU A 125 0.88 2.48 -0.22
CA GLU A 125 2.14 3.20 -0.02
C GLU A 125 3.23 2.34 0.65
N TYR A 126 2.83 1.37 1.49
CA TYR A 126 3.76 0.36 2.01
C TYR A 126 4.33 -0.55 0.90
N ILE A 127 3.58 -0.87 -0.16
CA ILE A 127 4.12 -1.62 -1.31
C ILE A 127 5.18 -0.79 -2.05
N HIS A 128 4.94 0.50 -2.26
CA HIS A 128 5.95 1.41 -2.84
C HIS A 128 7.21 1.51 -1.96
N TYR A 129 7.07 1.62 -0.64
CA TYR A 129 8.20 1.50 0.29
C TYR A 129 8.98 0.19 0.09
N ARG A 130 8.28 -0.95 -0.04
CA ARG A 130 8.92 -2.25 -0.28
C ARG A 130 9.62 -2.36 -1.64
N GLN A 131 9.06 -1.78 -2.69
CA GLN A 131 9.66 -1.72 -4.02
C GLN A 131 10.97 -0.92 -3.99
N ALA A 132 10.96 0.26 -3.40
CA ALA A 132 12.13 1.11 -3.22
C ALA A 132 13.23 0.44 -2.39
N MET A 133 12.88 -0.12 -1.23
CA MET A 133 13.88 -0.73 -0.32
C MET A 133 14.43 -2.08 -0.78
N SER A 134 13.74 -2.77 -1.70
CA SER A 134 14.23 -4.03 -2.28
C SER A 134 15.09 -3.85 -3.52
N GLY A 135 15.13 -2.64 -4.11
CA GLY A 135 15.76 -2.39 -5.40
C GLY A 135 15.07 -3.09 -6.58
N LYS A 136 13.85 -3.62 -6.39
CA LYS A 136 13.04 -4.24 -7.46
C LYS A 136 12.65 -3.22 -8.53
N ILE A 137 12.42 -1.98 -8.10
CA ILE A 137 12.12 -0.82 -8.92
C ILE A 137 13.25 0.19 -8.68
N ALA A 138 13.71 0.85 -9.74
CA ALA A 138 14.76 1.87 -9.63
C ALA A 138 14.36 2.97 -8.62
N PRO A 139 15.20 3.34 -7.64
CA PRO A 139 14.84 4.32 -6.62
C PRO A 139 14.46 5.70 -7.21
N GLU A 140 15.00 6.02 -8.39
CA GLU A 140 14.66 7.19 -9.21
C GLU A 140 13.17 7.32 -9.54
N THR A 141 12.46 6.18 -9.58
CA THR A 141 11.00 6.10 -9.75
C THR A 141 10.23 6.83 -8.64
N PHE A 142 10.81 6.89 -7.44
CA PHE A 142 10.22 7.49 -6.24
C PHE A 142 10.78 8.89 -5.93
N TYR A 143 11.62 9.45 -6.80
CA TYR A 143 12.11 10.83 -6.70
C TYR A 143 11.13 11.79 -7.41
N PRO A 144 10.51 12.76 -6.71
CA PRO A 144 9.38 13.56 -7.23
C PRO A 144 9.72 14.50 -8.40
N MET A 145 11.00 14.83 -8.60
CA MET A 145 11.46 15.80 -9.63
C MET A 145 12.34 15.17 -10.72
N TYR A 146 12.70 13.90 -10.60
CA TYR A 146 13.76 13.28 -11.42
C TYR A 146 13.48 13.33 -12.92
N LEU A 147 12.24 13.09 -13.35
CA LEU A 147 11.81 13.14 -14.75
C LEU A 147 11.95 14.53 -15.41
N LYS A 148 12.04 15.59 -14.61
CA LYS A 148 12.29 16.97 -15.07
C LYS A 148 13.79 17.25 -15.26
N GLU A 149 14.61 16.68 -14.38
CA GLU A 149 16.07 16.87 -14.32
C GLU A 149 16.80 15.91 -15.28
N HIS A 150 16.24 14.72 -15.53
CA HIS A 150 16.81 13.65 -16.36
C HIS A 150 15.85 13.25 -17.51
N PRO A 151 15.70 14.10 -18.55
CA PRO A 151 14.75 13.85 -19.65
C PRO A 151 15.14 12.66 -20.54
N ASP A 152 16.42 12.29 -20.56
CA ASP A 152 16.99 11.12 -21.24
C ASP A 152 16.51 9.80 -20.65
N GLN A 153 16.36 9.72 -19.32
CA GLN A 153 15.90 8.53 -18.61
C GLN A 153 14.36 8.40 -18.56
N ARG A 154 13.63 9.38 -19.10
CA ARG A 154 12.17 9.51 -18.95
C ARG A 154 11.40 8.27 -19.38
N ALA A 155 11.78 7.63 -20.49
CA ALA A 155 11.08 6.44 -20.97
C ALA A 155 11.15 5.29 -19.94
N TYR A 156 12.36 4.98 -19.47
CA TYR A 156 12.62 3.94 -18.48
C TYR A 156 11.95 4.23 -17.14
N ILE A 157 12.10 5.44 -16.59
CA ILE A 157 11.52 5.79 -15.29
C ILE A 157 9.98 5.82 -15.34
N CYS A 158 9.38 6.25 -16.44
CA CYS A 158 7.92 6.16 -16.62
C CYS A 158 7.42 4.71 -16.69
N GLU A 159 8.14 3.82 -17.38
CA GLU A 159 7.85 2.38 -17.38
C GLU A 159 7.99 1.77 -15.98
N GLN A 160 9.01 2.15 -15.22
CA GLN A 160 9.19 1.74 -13.82
C GLN A 160 8.04 2.25 -12.92
N LYS A 161 7.60 3.51 -13.08
CA LYS A 161 6.42 4.06 -12.36
C LYS A 161 5.17 3.24 -12.64
N TRP A 162 4.93 2.91 -13.92
CA TRP A 162 3.81 2.07 -14.32
C TRP A 162 3.81 0.70 -13.62
N TYR A 163 4.93 -0.03 -13.66
CA TYR A 163 4.98 -1.35 -13.02
C TYR A 163 4.94 -1.30 -11.50
N ALA A 164 5.46 -0.23 -10.88
CA ALA A 164 5.35 -0.01 -9.44
C ALA A 164 3.88 0.08 -9.00
N GLU A 165 3.10 0.91 -9.70
CA GLU A 165 1.68 1.17 -9.47
C GLU A 165 0.79 -0.04 -9.79
N VAL A 166 1.04 -0.75 -10.89
CA VAL A 166 0.33 -1.99 -11.22
C VAL A 166 0.47 -3.04 -10.12
N GLU A 167 1.68 -3.22 -9.56
CA GLU A 167 1.89 -4.14 -8.44
C GLU A 167 1.24 -3.62 -7.14
N ALA A 168 1.35 -2.33 -6.84
CA ALA A 168 0.75 -1.74 -5.63
C ALA A 168 -0.77 -1.95 -5.62
N TYR A 169 -1.45 -1.61 -6.72
CA TYR A 169 -2.88 -1.87 -6.87
C TYR A 169 -3.24 -3.37 -6.92
N GLN A 170 -2.41 -4.23 -7.51
CA GLN A 170 -2.63 -5.68 -7.44
C GLN A 170 -2.69 -6.14 -5.98
N LYS A 171 -1.73 -5.69 -5.15
CA LYS A 171 -1.67 -6.05 -3.73
C LYS A 171 -2.78 -5.41 -2.92
N GLU A 172 -3.14 -4.17 -3.20
CA GLU A 172 -4.32 -3.51 -2.62
C GLU A 172 -5.60 -4.33 -2.88
N CYS A 173 -5.79 -4.82 -4.11
CA CYS A 173 -6.93 -5.65 -4.48
C CYS A 173 -6.90 -7.05 -3.83
N GLU A 174 -5.73 -7.68 -3.71
CA GLU A 174 -5.57 -8.92 -2.93
C GLU A 174 -5.98 -8.70 -1.46
N LEU A 175 -5.59 -7.58 -0.84
CA LEU A 175 -5.98 -7.23 0.53
C LEU A 175 -7.47 -6.91 0.66
N ALA A 176 -8.04 -6.14 -0.27
CA ALA A 176 -9.48 -5.81 -0.27
C ALA A 176 -10.35 -7.08 -0.33
N GLY A 177 -9.94 -8.07 -1.15
CA GLY A 177 -10.58 -9.38 -1.21
C GLY A 177 -10.51 -10.15 0.11
N LEU A 178 -9.36 -10.14 0.79
CA LEU A 178 -9.19 -10.76 2.13
C LEU A 178 -10.04 -10.05 3.21
N MET A 179 -10.14 -8.73 3.15
CA MET A 179 -10.97 -7.91 4.03
C MET A 179 -12.47 -8.00 3.71
N LYS A 180 -12.85 -8.63 2.58
CA LYS A 180 -14.24 -8.74 2.08
C LYS A 180 -14.93 -7.39 1.94
N THR A 181 -14.18 -6.37 1.49
CA THR A 181 -14.66 -4.99 1.36
C THR A 181 -14.88 -4.62 -0.10
N SER A 182 -15.90 -3.79 -0.35
CA SER A 182 -16.14 -3.16 -1.64
C SER A 182 -15.45 -1.78 -1.78
N ALA A 183 -14.57 -1.39 -0.85
CA ALA A 183 -13.92 -0.07 -0.87
C ALA A 183 -13.05 0.18 -2.12
N ALA A 184 -12.50 -0.88 -2.73
CA ALA A 184 -11.75 -0.83 -3.99
C ALA A 184 -12.46 -1.57 -5.16
N ASP A 185 -13.72 -2.00 -4.96
CA ASP A 185 -14.37 -3.04 -5.77
C ASP A 185 -14.35 -2.75 -7.28
N GLN A 186 -14.66 -1.52 -7.69
CA GLN A 186 -14.79 -1.20 -9.11
C GLN A 186 -13.42 -1.21 -9.81
N PHE A 187 -12.38 -0.73 -9.15
CA PHE A 187 -11.03 -0.71 -9.70
C PHE A 187 -10.45 -2.14 -9.76
N CYS A 188 -10.65 -2.92 -8.69
CA CYS A 188 -10.19 -4.30 -8.61
C CYS A 188 -10.92 -5.26 -9.55
N LYS A 189 -12.21 -5.06 -9.82
CA LYS A 189 -12.96 -5.84 -10.82
C LYS A 189 -12.48 -5.62 -12.25
N ASP A 190 -11.92 -4.45 -12.53
CA ASP A 190 -11.37 -4.13 -13.84
C ASP A 190 -9.91 -4.61 -14.00
N PHE A 191 -9.25 -5.11 -12.94
CA PHE A 191 -7.81 -5.46 -12.93
C PHE A 191 -7.46 -6.45 -14.05
N GLY A 192 -6.34 -6.19 -14.74
CA GLY A 192 -5.90 -7.00 -15.89
C GLY A 192 -6.73 -6.82 -17.16
N THR A 193 -7.70 -5.90 -17.18
CA THR A 193 -8.41 -5.49 -18.39
C THR A 193 -7.89 -4.15 -18.92
N PRO A 194 -8.12 -3.83 -20.22
CA PRO A 194 -7.83 -2.50 -20.75
C PRO A 194 -8.55 -1.36 -20.04
N LYS A 195 -9.61 -1.62 -19.26
CA LYS A 195 -10.30 -0.58 -18.47
C LYS A 195 -9.49 -0.19 -17.24
N PHE A 196 -8.89 -1.15 -16.53
CA PHE A 196 -7.95 -0.88 -15.46
C PHE A 196 -6.75 -0.09 -15.97
N GLU A 197 -6.17 -0.46 -17.10
CA GLU A 197 -5.01 0.27 -17.66
C GLU A 197 -5.32 1.76 -17.89
N ARG A 198 -6.48 2.05 -18.48
CA ARG A 198 -6.96 3.44 -18.70
C ARG A 198 -7.20 4.17 -17.38
N SER A 199 -7.89 3.54 -16.45
CA SER A 199 -8.20 4.12 -15.13
C SER A 199 -6.93 4.37 -14.31
N LEU A 200 -5.97 3.46 -14.33
CA LEU A 200 -4.67 3.62 -13.68
C LEU A 200 -3.89 4.79 -14.27
N THR A 201 -3.81 4.87 -15.60
CA THR A 201 -3.16 6.00 -16.29
C THR A 201 -3.77 7.34 -15.88
N GLN A 202 -5.10 7.40 -15.72
CA GLN A 202 -5.81 8.60 -15.27
C GLN A 202 -5.53 8.92 -13.78
N LEU A 203 -5.51 7.92 -12.89
CA LEU A 203 -5.17 8.11 -11.48
C LEU A 203 -3.72 8.60 -11.31
N MET A 204 -2.75 7.94 -11.94
CA MET A 204 -1.34 8.34 -11.84
C MET A 204 -1.11 9.79 -12.31
N MET A 205 -1.79 10.24 -13.38
CA MET A 205 -1.71 11.65 -13.85
C MET A 205 -2.35 12.67 -12.89
N LEU A 206 -3.32 12.25 -12.07
CA LEU A 206 -3.99 13.10 -11.08
C LEU A 206 -3.19 13.18 -9.77
N HIS A 207 -2.47 12.12 -9.41
CA HIS A 207 -1.83 11.93 -8.10
C HIS A 207 -0.32 12.26 -8.09
N ASP A 208 0.39 12.00 -9.19
CA ASP A 208 1.82 12.30 -9.34
C ASP A 208 2.05 13.35 -10.45
N PRO A 209 2.36 14.62 -10.11
CA PRO A 209 2.62 15.66 -11.10
C PRO A 209 3.77 15.34 -12.07
N SER A 210 4.73 14.48 -11.69
CA SER A 210 5.81 14.05 -12.58
C SER A 210 5.32 13.11 -13.68
N VAL A 211 4.20 12.40 -13.48
CA VAL A 211 3.57 11.51 -14.46
C VAL A 211 2.96 12.27 -15.64
N GLN A 212 2.73 13.58 -15.55
CA GLN A 212 2.40 14.41 -16.71
C GLN A 212 3.48 14.30 -17.81
N LEU A 213 4.75 14.11 -17.43
CA LEU A 213 5.86 13.88 -18.37
C LEU A 213 5.82 12.47 -19.00
N CYS A 214 5.09 11.53 -18.42
CA CYS A 214 4.95 10.15 -18.89
C CYS A 214 3.86 9.92 -19.93
N GLN A 215 2.97 10.88 -20.18
CA GLN A 215 1.85 10.75 -21.12
C GLN A 215 2.26 10.17 -22.50
N ASN A 216 3.35 10.69 -23.07
CA ASN A 216 3.87 10.22 -24.36
C ASN A 216 4.56 8.85 -24.31
N VAL A 217 4.98 8.39 -23.13
CA VAL A 217 5.54 7.05 -22.91
C VAL A 217 4.40 6.05 -22.78
N PHE A 218 3.40 6.33 -21.94
CA PHE A 218 2.22 5.50 -21.76
C PHE A 218 1.45 5.31 -23.07
N ALA A 219 1.25 6.37 -23.86
CA ALA A 219 0.64 6.27 -25.18
C ALA A 219 1.40 5.33 -26.15
N LYS A 220 2.75 5.23 -26.03
CA LYS A 220 3.58 4.30 -26.83
C LYS A 220 3.52 2.86 -26.32
N LEU A 221 3.31 2.66 -25.03
CA LEU A 221 3.07 1.34 -24.42
C LEU A 221 1.64 0.81 -24.70
N GLY A 222 0.81 1.54 -25.45
CA GLY A 222 -0.60 1.23 -25.70
C GLY A 222 -1.56 1.72 -24.60
N LEU A 223 -1.00 2.24 -23.50
CA LEU A 223 -1.67 2.70 -22.29
C LEU A 223 -2.22 4.12 -22.48
N LYS A 224 -3.22 4.27 -23.35
CA LYS A 224 -3.85 5.57 -23.62
C LYS A 224 -4.82 5.93 -22.51
N ALA A 225 -4.61 7.06 -21.83
CA ALA A 225 -5.70 7.70 -21.09
C ALA A 225 -6.88 7.97 -22.04
N ALA A 226 -8.11 7.74 -21.58
CA ALA A 226 -9.28 8.15 -22.35
C ALA A 226 -9.37 9.68 -22.38
N GLN A 227 -9.68 10.21 -23.57
CA GLN A 227 -10.06 11.61 -23.79
C GLN A 227 -11.51 11.84 -23.36
#